data_AF-A0A9N9IPV3-F1
#
_entry.id   AF-A0A9N9IPV3-F1
#
_cell.length_a   1.000
_cell.length_b   1.000
_cell.length_c   1.000
_cell.angle_alpha   90.00
_cell.angle_beta   90.00
_cell.angle_gamma   90.00
#
_symmetry.space_group_name_H-M   'P 1'
#
loop_
_entity.id
_entity.type
_entity.pdbx_description
1 polymer ?
#
loop_
_entity_poly.entity_id
_entity_poly.type
_entity_poly.pdbx_seq_one_letter_code
_entity_poly.pdbx_strand_id
1 'polypeptide(L)'
;ENENGVKGRKKDTDEQVEDDESDVVSDQEKMMEDFDSKLVEYFKQQKLEKLRKKDVKYQKIHFKYKIIGLLRIFAYSQHKNPLILELIVPLLELSKNPRSNEISGTASALLKKVISNKEVPTQFDDDHVLDLIQQVHNLSHKAKDGDFAKTCWKAGLYLFRSLILRYEEKERKVLPTKYSNRSIEKAVKIYENSYQGWMTRSNYLTITSFSELPSILPQVPWYLSDIFFGCTDPGTAKNPKQVRLAYDISRLIFNYFVPKKKRGSAVVDSVINIMIDKISVSLEITLQFISRGTKCGGKLFHSEILASIMKDVIFAIKRINEYRSKKEIITSWNTENLFQILEKIQQLPKYKASQSIRN
;
A
#
# COMPACT_ATOMS: atom_id res chain seq x y z
N GLU A 1 54.30 -73.10 40.53
CA GLU A 1 54.62 -71.69 40.27
C GLU A 1 53.41 -70.84 40.59
N ASN A 2 53.69 -69.70 41.21
CA ASN A 2 52.81 -68.77 41.93
C ASN A 2 51.58 -68.30 41.13
N GLU A 3 50.39 -68.40 41.73
CA GLU A 3 49.58 -67.30 42.33
C GLU A 3 48.81 -66.48 41.25
N ASN A 4 47.51 -66.61 41.00
CA ASN A 4 46.34 -67.16 41.69
C ASN A 4 45.85 -66.40 42.95
N GLY A 5 44.57 -66.01 42.94
CA GLY A 5 43.78 -65.58 44.11
C GLY A 5 43.00 -64.27 43.86
N VAL A 6 41.73 -64.19 43.44
CA VAL A 6 40.48 -64.89 43.80
C VAL A 6 39.97 -64.63 45.22
N LYS A 7 38.69 -64.23 45.29
CA LYS A 7 37.73 -64.24 46.44
C LYS A 7 38.01 -63.19 47.52
N GLY A 8 37.03 -62.48 48.07
CA GLY A 8 35.60 -62.77 48.18
C GLY A 8 35.22 -62.82 49.65
N ARG A 9 33.94 -62.52 49.92
CA ARG A 9 33.15 -62.95 51.09
C ARG A 9 33.03 -61.97 52.28
N LYS A 10 31.76 -61.65 52.53
CA LYS A 10 31.15 -61.17 53.78
C LYS A 10 31.72 -61.83 55.04
N LYS A 11 31.70 -61.08 56.15
CA LYS A 11 31.37 -61.61 57.47
C LYS A 11 30.85 -60.51 58.40
N ASP A 12 29.64 -60.72 58.89
CA ASP A 12 29.08 -60.28 60.18
C ASP A 12 30.00 -60.75 61.35
N THR A 13 30.01 -60.28 62.60
CA THR A 13 29.00 -59.65 63.50
C THR A 13 29.71 -59.11 64.77
N ASP A 14 28.94 -58.41 65.63
CA ASP A 14 29.07 -58.15 67.09
C ASP A 14 30.01 -57.00 67.57
N GLU A 15 29.65 -56.13 68.51
CA GLU A 15 28.47 -55.98 69.40
C GLU A 15 28.46 -54.54 70.00
N GLN A 16 27.25 -54.00 70.21
CA GLN A 16 26.77 -53.08 71.27
C GLN A 16 27.48 -51.74 71.57
N VAL A 17 26.74 -50.61 71.42
CA VAL A 17 26.26 -49.68 72.49
C VAL A 17 25.08 -48.89 71.88
N GLU A 18 23.82 -49.21 72.22
CA GLU A 18 22.91 -48.40 73.06
C GLU A 18 23.01 -46.87 72.84
N ASP A 19 21.99 -46.23 72.26
CA ASP A 19 20.94 -45.55 73.05
C ASP A 19 19.89 -44.87 72.14
N ASP A 20 18.66 -45.32 72.34
CA ASP A 20 17.36 -44.66 72.22
C ASP A 20 17.27 -43.23 71.62
N GLU A 21 16.70 -43.11 70.41
CA GLU A 21 15.73 -42.02 70.07
C GLU A 21 14.97 -42.35 68.76
N SER A 22 14.51 -43.59 68.63
CA SER A 22 13.62 -44.03 67.56
C SER A 22 12.17 -43.64 67.88
N ASP A 23 11.76 -42.42 67.54
CA ASP A 23 10.33 -42.12 67.26
C ASP A 23 10.04 -40.77 66.56
N VAL A 24 11.03 -39.95 66.22
CA VAL A 24 10.80 -38.62 65.58
C VAL A 24 11.08 -38.61 64.06
N VAL A 25 11.84 -39.58 63.55
CA VAL A 25 12.29 -39.60 62.14
C VAL A 25 11.23 -40.18 61.19
N SER A 26 10.35 -41.07 61.67
CA SER A 26 9.32 -41.72 60.84
C SER A 26 8.25 -40.74 60.33
N ASP A 27 7.95 -39.69 61.10
CA ASP A 27 6.94 -38.70 60.73
C ASP A 27 7.50 -37.61 59.80
N GLN A 28 8.79 -37.27 59.90
CA GLN A 28 9.44 -36.31 59.01
C GLN A 28 9.65 -36.87 57.59
N GLU A 29 10.01 -38.15 57.47
CA GLU A 29 10.22 -38.82 56.18
C GLU A 29 8.89 -39.05 55.44
N LYS A 30 7.83 -39.45 56.17
CA LYS A 30 6.45 -39.52 55.62
C LYS A 30 5.91 -38.15 55.21
N MET A 31 6.19 -37.11 56.00
CA MET A 31 5.82 -35.74 55.63
C MET A 31 6.55 -35.29 54.35
N MET A 32 7.83 -35.65 54.19
CA MET A 32 8.61 -35.31 53.00
C MET A 32 8.10 -36.04 51.74
N GLU A 33 7.74 -37.33 51.83
CA GLU A 33 7.08 -38.07 50.74
C GLU A 33 5.69 -37.51 50.39
N ASP A 34 4.92 -37.08 51.39
CA ASP A 34 3.63 -36.41 51.19
C ASP A 34 3.76 -35.02 50.52
N PHE A 35 4.86 -34.31 50.78
CA PHE A 35 5.18 -33.06 50.08
C PHE A 35 5.61 -33.32 48.64
N ASP A 36 6.48 -34.30 48.39
CA ASP A 36 6.93 -34.66 47.04
C ASP A 36 5.78 -35.20 46.18
N SER A 37 4.89 -36.02 46.74
CA SER A 37 3.70 -36.50 46.03
C SER A 37 2.76 -35.34 45.64
N LYS A 38 2.50 -34.39 46.56
CA LYS A 38 1.72 -33.17 46.26
C LYS A 38 2.40 -32.27 45.22
N LEU A 39 3.72 -32.15 45.24
CA LEU A 39 4.47 -31.41 44.23
C LEU A 39 4.37 -32.08 42.85
N VAL A 40 4.50 -33.41 42.78
CA VAL A 40 4.31 -34.17 41.54
C VAL A 40 2.90 -33.99 41.00
N GLU A 41 1.87 -34.02 41.85
CA GLU A 41 0.49 -33.73 41.44
C GLU A 41 0.32 -32.30 40.92
N TYR A 42 0.90 -31.31 41.60
CA TYR A 42 0.87 -29.92 41.16
C TYR A 42 1.55 -29.72 39.80
N PHE A 43 2.71 -30.36 39.56
CA PHE A 43 3.38 -30.32 38.26
C PHE A 43 2.59 -31.05 37.16
N LYS A 44 1.93 -32.18 37.48
CA LYS A 44 1.04 -32.88 36.55
C LYS A 44 -0.17 -32.02 36.19
N GLN A 45 -0.80 -31.37 37.16
CA GLN A 45 -1.93 -30.45 36.93
C GLN A 45 -1.51 -29.25 36.08
N GLN A 46 -0.36 -28.62 36.37
CA GLN A 46 0.18 -27.55 35.52
C GLN A 46 0.45 -28.01 34.08
N LYS A 47 0.96 -29.23 33.89
CA LYS A 47 1.21 -29.78 32.54
C LYS A 47 -0.11 -30.02 31.80
N LEU A 48 -1.12 -30.57 32.46
CA LEU A 48 -2.47 -30.76 31.89
C LEU A 48 -3.13 -29.42 31.55
N GLU A 49 -3.01 -28.40 32.40
CA GLU A 49 -3.50 -27.07 32.07
C GLU A 49 -2.80 -26.46 30.85
N LYS A 50 -1.47 -26.62 30.76
CA LYS A 50 -0.69 -26.15 29.60
C LYS A 50 -1.14 -26.86 28.32
N LEU A 51 -1.42 -28.17 28.38
CA LEU A 51 -1.96 -28.94 27.26
C LEU A 51 -3.37 -28.48 26.87
N ARG A 52 -4.29 -28.37 27.83
CA ARG A 52 -5.65 -27.83 27.57
C ARG A 52 -5.60 -26.43 26.97
N LYS A 53 -4.74 -25.54 27.48
CA LYS A 53 -4.52 -24.20 26.93
C LYS A 53 -3.97 -24.24 25.50
N LYS A 54 -3.12 -25.22 25.16
CA LYS A 54 -2.65 -25.45 23.78
C LYS A 54 -3.77 -25.97 22.89
N ASP A 55 -4.51 -26.97 23.32
CA ASP A 55 -5.61 -27.57 22.54
C ASP A 55 -6.70 -26.55 22.21
N VAL A 56 -7.09 -25.71 23.18
CA VAL A 56 -8.03 -24.61 22.93
C VAL A 56 -7.48 -23.60 21.92
N LYS A 57 -6.17 -23.29 21.96
CA LYS A 57 -5.53 -22.42 20.95
C LYS A 57 -5.54 -23.07 19.56
N TYR A 58 -5.21 -24.36 19.46
CA TYR A 58 -5.25 -25.11 18.20
C TYR A 58 -6.67 -25.16 17.62
N GLN A 59 -7.68 -25.48 18.43
CA GLN A 59 -9.08 -25.49 18.00
C GLN A 59 -9.52 -24.12 17.47
N LYS A 60 -9.16 -23.02 18.16
CA LYS A 60 -9.46 -21.65 17.70
C LYS A 60 -8.79 -21.33 16.35
N ILE A 61 -7.55 -21.75 16.15
CA ILE A 61 -6.81 -21.55 14.89
C ILE A 61 -7.46 -22.37 13.77
N HIS A 62 -7.75 -23.65 13.99
CA HIS A 62 -8.43 -24.51 13.03
C HIS A 62 -9.81 -23.98 12.64
N PHE A 63 -10.57 -23.46 13.60
CA PHE A 63 -11.87 -22.84 13.32
C PHE A 63 -11.72 -21.62 12.40
N LYS A 64 -10.74 -20.74 12.66
CA LYS A 64 -10.45 -19.60 11.78
C LYS A 64 -10.05 -20.04 10.37
N TYR A 65 -9.25 -21.10 10.24
CA TYR A 65 -8.92 -21.66 8.92
C TYR A 65 -10.14 -22.23 8.20
N LYS A 66 -11.05 -22.91 8.91
CA LYS A 66 -12.30 -23.39 8.34
C LYS A 66 -13.17 -22.23 7.83
N ILE A 67 -13.28 -21.14 8.60
CA ILE A 67 -14.00 -19.93 8.15
C ILE A 67 -13.35 -19.36 6.88
N ILE A 68 -12.02 -19.17 6.86
CA ILE A 68 -11.34 -18.64 5.68
C ILE A 68 -11.50 -19.59 4.48
N GLY A 69 -11.51 -20.89 4.71
CA GLY A 69 -11.81 -21.91 3.70
C GLY A 69 -13.21 -21.73 3.11
N LEU A 70 -14.22 -21.54 3.95
CA LEU A 70 -15.60 -21.26 3.51
C LEU A 70 -15.69 -19.95 2.74
N LEU A 71 -15.06 -18.88 3.23
CA LEU A 71 -15.00 -17.59 2.54
C LEU A 71 -14.29 -17.70 1.18
N ARG A 72 -13.27 -18.55 1.06
CA ARG A 72 -12.58 -18.82 -0.20
C ARG A 72 -13.51 -19.50 -1.20
N ILE A 73 -14.26 -20.53 -0.77
CA ILE A 73 -15.24 -21.20 -1.63
C ILE A 73 -16.28 -20.18 -2.09
N PHE A 74 -16.85 -19.42 -1.15
CA PHE A 74 -17.82 -18.37 -1.45
C PHE A 74 -17.29 -17.37 -2.48
N ALA A 75 -16.11 -16.79 -2.24
CA ALA A 75 -15.51 -15.79 -3.13
C ALA A 75 -15.23 -16.31 -4.55
N TYR A 76 -14.92 -17.61 -4.69
CA TYR A 76 -14.65 -18.21 -6.01
C TYR A 76 -15.95 -18.58 -6.73
N SER A 77 -16.92 -19.14 -6.02
CA SER A 77 -18.18 -19.57 -6.60
C SER A 77 -19.12 -18.41 -6.90
N GLN A 78 -19.02 -17.29 -6.17
CA GLN A 78 -20.02 -16.21 -6.19
C GLN A 78 -19.39 -14.83 -6.41
N HIS A 79 -18.42 -14.71 -7.33
CA HIS A 79 -17.64 -13.49 -7.56
C HIS A 79 -18.45 -12.19 -7.87
N LYS A 80 -19.70 -12.31 -8.34
CA LYS A 80 -20.61 -11.16 -8.58
C LYS A 80 -21.46 -10.77 -7.38
N ASN A 81 -21.46 -11.58 -6.32
CA ASN A 81 -22.27 -11.31 -5.14
C ASN A 81 -21.72 -10.09 -4.38
N PRO A 82 -22.54 -9.07 -4.08
CA PRO A 82 -22.10 -7.85 -3.41
C PRO A 82 -21.47 -8.09 -2.03
N LEU A 83 -21.81 -9.20 -1.35
CA LEU A 83 -21.20 -9.56 -0.06
C LEU A 83 -19.68 -9.79 -0.15
N ILE A 84 -19.13 -9.98 -1.35
CA ILE A 84 -17.68 -10.05 -1.54
C ILE A 84 -17.01 -8.71 -1.19
N LEU A 85 -17.71 -7.59 -1.39
CA LEU A 85 -17.19 -6.27 -1.05
C LEU A 85 -17.01 -6.15 0.48
N GLU A 86 -17.91 -6.74 1.27
CA GLU A 86 -17.82 -6.79 2.74
C GLU A 86 -16.59 -7.54 3.24
N LEU A 87 -16.05 -8.47 2.45
CA LEU A 87 -14.87 -9.24 2.86
C LEU A 87 -13.59 -8.42 2.78
N ILE A 88 -13.58 -7.31 2.04
CA ILE A 88 -12.34 -6.58 1.71
C ILE A 88 -11.71 -5.99 2.96
N VAL A 89 -12.45 -5.21 3.76
CA VAL A 89 -11.92 -4.57 4.97
C VAL A 89 -11.51 -5.60 6.03
N PRO A 90 -12.35 -6.59 6.42
CA PRO A 90 -11.95 -7.62 7.38
C PRO A 90 -10.72 -8.41 6.96
N LEU A 91 -10.59 -8.76 5.67
CA LEU A 91 -9.40 -9.46 5.17
C LEU A 91 -8.16 -8.56 5.17
N LEU A 92 -8.31 -7.25 4.91
CA LEU A 92 -7.22 -6.28 5.06
C LEU A 92 -6.77 -6.17 6.52
N GLU A 93 -7.69 -6.05 7.47
CA GLU A 93 -7.35 -5.98 8.88
C GLU A 93 -6.65 -7.25 9.38
N LEU A 94 -7.15 -8.43 8.96
CA LEU A 94 -6.51 -9.71 9.26
C LEU A 94 -5.12 -9.83 8.61
N SER A 95 -4.90 -9.23 7.43
CA SER A 95 -3.62 -9.29 6.70
C SER A 95 -2.59 -8.25 7.13
N LYS A 96 -2.92 -7.33 8.04
CA LYS A 96 -2.04 -6.23 8.48
C LYS A 96 -0.74 -6.68 9.14
N ASN A 97 -0.71 -7.86 9.77
CA ASN A 97 0.47 -8.39 10.49
C ASN A 97 0.80 -9.83 10.06
N PRO A 98 1.29 -10.05 8.82
CA PRO A 98 1.52 -11.39 8.28
C PRO A 98 2.62 -12.15 9.04
N ARG A 99 3.56 -11.44 9.66
CA ARG A 99 4.68 -12.00 10.43
C ARG A 99 4.27 -12.62 11.78
N SER A 100 3.04 -12.40 12.21
CA SER A 100 2.58 -12.80 13.55
C SER A 100 1.68 -14.04 13.56
N ASN A 101 1.13 -14.43 12.41
CA ASN A 101 0.09 -15.46 12.36
C ASN A 101 -0.08 -16.03 10.95
N GLU A 102 0.01 -17.36 10.78
CA GLU A 102 -0.21 -18.05 9.50
C GLU A 102 -1.59 -17.74 8.88
N ILE A 103 -2.59 -17.47 9.73
CA ILE A 103 -3.95 -17.04 9.33
C ILE A 103 -3.90 -15.74 8.52
N SER A 104 -3.00 -14.81 8.90
CA SER A 104 -2.84 -13.52 8.24
C SER A 104 -2.31 -13.68 6.81
N GLY A 105 -1.36 -14.59 6.60
CA GLY A 105 -0.88 -14.96 5.27
C GLY A 105 -1.99 -15.56 4.40
N THR A 106 -2.82 -16.42 4.97
CA THR A 106 -3.95 -17.05 4.26
C THR A 106 -5.04 -16.04 3.89
N ALA A 107 -5.37 -15.12 4.79
CA ALA A 107 -6.28 -14.01 4.53
C ALA A 107 -5.73 -13.07 3.44
N SER A 108 -4.44 -12.73 3.48
CA SER A 108 -3.78 -11.94 2.45
C SER A 108 -3.83 -12.62 1.08
N ALA A 109 -3.60 -13.94 1.02
CA ALA A 109 -3.70 -14.70 -0.21
C ALA A 109 -5.12 -14.72 -0.79
N LEU A 110 -6.13 -14.92 0.07
CA LEU A 110 -7.54 -14.85 -0.35
C LEU A 110 -7.89 -13.45 -0.88
N LEU A 111 -7.54 -12.39 -0.13
CA LEU A 111 -7.77 -11.01 -0.53
C LEU A 111 -7.15 -10.70 -1.90
N LYS A 112 -5.87 -11.04 -2.09
CA LYS A 112 -5.17 -10.83 -3.37
C LYS A 112 -5.90 -11.51 -4.52
N LYS A 113 -6.48 -12.70 -4.30
CA LYS A 113 -7.24 -13.41 -5.33
C LYS A 113 -8.58 -12.74 -5.62
N VAL A 114 -9.29 -12.28 -4.58
CA VAL A 114 -10.56 -11.51 -4.73
C VAL A 114 -10.32 -10.25 -5.57
N ILE A 115 -9.35 -9.41 -5.18
CA ILE A 115 -9.11 -8.11 -5.83
C ILE A 115 -8.49 -8.23 -7.22
N SER A 116 -7.95 -9.40 -7.58
CA SER A 116 -7.43 -9.68 -8.93
C SER A 116 -8.49 -10.19 -9.89
N ASN A 117 -9.72 -10.43 -9.43
CA ASN A 117 -10.79 -10.91 -10.30
C ASN A 117 -11.22 -9.82 -11.29
N LYS A 118 -11.46 -10.21 -12.54
CA LYS A 118 -11.95 -9.30 -13.58
C LYS A 118 -13.45 -9.05 -13.44
N GLU A 119 -14.19 -10.04 -12.95
CA GLU A 119 -15.61 -9.93 -12.69
C GLU A 119 -15.79 -9.36 -11.28
N VAL A 120 -16.58 -8.29 -11.19
CA VAL A 120 -16.82 -7.57 -9.94
C VAL A 120 -18.33 -7.41 -9.72
N PRO A 121 -18.79 -7.30 -8.47
CA PRO A 121 -20.18 -7.00 -8.17
C PRO A 121 -20.62 -5.65 -8.76
N THR A 122 -21.90 -5.48 -9.07
CA THR A 122 -22.51 -4.21 -9.53
C THR A 122 -23.80 -3.84 -8.79
N GLN A 123 -24.34 -4.76 -7.98
CA GLN A 123 -25.60 -4.63 -7.26
C GLN A 123 -25.35 -4.35 -5.76
N PHE A 124 -25.01 -3.11 -5.43
CA PHE A 124 -24.72 -2.68 -4.05
C PHE A 124 -25.36 -1.32 -3.73
N ASP A 125 -25.21 -0.86 -2.50
CA ASP A 125 -25.46 0.53 -2.14
C ASP A 125 -24.21 1.39 -2.38
N ASP A 126 -24.38 2.56 -2.97
CA ASP A 126 -23.29 3.43 -3.38
C ASP A 126 -22.56 4.05 -2.19
N ASP A 127 -23.30 4.55 -1.21
CA ASP A 127 -22.72 5.20 -0.03
C ASP A 127 -21.96 4.17 0.82
N HIS A 128 -22.44 2.93 0.88
CA HIS A 128 -21.71 1.83 1.51
C HIS A 128 -20.38 1.51 0.81
N VAL A 129 -20.37 1.38 -0.52
CA VAL A 129 -19.11 1.13 -1.26
C VAL A 129 -18.14 2.30 -1.11
N LEU A 130 -18.64 3.53 -1.07
CA LEU A 130 -17.82 4.72 -0.81
C LEU A 130 -17.19 4.69 0.58
N ASP A 131 -17.93 4.27 1.60
CA ASP A 131 -17.38 4.09 2.94
C ASP A 131 -16.29 3.00 2.95
N LEU A 132 -16.51 1.86 2.29
CA LEU A 132 -15.48 0.83 2.12
C LEU A 132 -14.22 1.38 1.43
N ILE A 133 -14.36 2.16 0.35
CA ILE A 133 -13.22 2.81 -0.32
C ILE A 133 -12.48 3.72 0.68
N GLN A 134 -13.20 4.55 1.43
CA GLN A 134 -12.61 5.46 2.41
C GLN A 134 -11.87 4.70 3.53
N GLN A 135 -12.44 3.61 4.04
CA GLN A 135 -11.81 2.75 5.04
C GLN A 135 -10.52 2.12 4.53
N VAL A 136 -10.53 1.59 3.31
CA VAL A 136 -9.35 0.98 2.66
C VAL A 136 -8.22 2.01 2.48
N HIS A 137 -8.56 3.23 2.06
CA HIS A 137 -7.58 4.31 1.93
C HIS A 137 -7.01 4.75 3.29
N ASN A 138 -7.84 4.79 4.34
CA ASN A 138 -7.39 5.05 5.70
C ASN A 138 -6.42 3.96 6.22
N LEU A 139 -6.68 2.69 5.89
CA LEU A 139 -5.76 1.59 6.21
C LEU A 139 -4.43 1.72 5.47
N SER A 140 -4.47 2.11 4.19
CA SER A 140 -3.27 2.37 3.38
C SER A 140 -2.39 3.46 3.98
N HIS A 141 -2.99 4.57 4.43
CA HIS A 141 -2.24 5.64 5.09
C HIS A 141 -1.60 5.24 6.42
N LYS A 142 -2.22 4.29 7.14
CA LYS A 142 -1.71 3.75 8.41
C LYS A 142 -0.81 2.52 8.22
N ALA A 143 -0.50 2.15 6.98
CA ALA A 143 0.36 1.01 6.68
C ALA A 143 1.76 1.18 7.27
N LYS A 144 2.35 0.08 7.73
CA LYS A 144 3.73 0.04 8.26
C LYS A 144 4.73 -0.51 7.23
N ASP A 145 4.23 -1.05 6.13
CA ASP A 145 5.04 -1.62 5.06
C ASP A 145 4.41 -1.34 3.68
N GLY A 146 5.27 -1.37 2.67
CA GLY A 146 4.91 -1.09 1.27
C GLY A 146 3.95 -2.09 0.66
N ASP A 147 4.05 -3.37 1.03
CA ASP A 147 3.24 -4.41 0.40
C ASP A 147 1.80 -4.38 0.90
N PHE A 148 1.60 -4.09 2.19
CA PHE A 148 0.28 -3.83 2.74
C PHE A 148 -0.35 -2.58 2.14
N ALA A 149 0.39 -1.47 2.02
CA ALA A 149 -0.10 -0.24 1.39
C ALA A 149 -0.53 -0.48 -0.07
N LYS A 150 0.29 -1.22 -0.85
CA LYS A 150 -0.05 -1.63 -2.22
C LYS A 150 -1.29 -2.53 -2.28
N THR A 151 -1.44 -3.44 -1.31
CA THR A 151 -2.61 -4.32 -1.25
C THR A 151 -3.88 -3.53 -0.93
N CYS A 152 -3.82 -2.59 0.02
CA CYS A 152 -4.91 -1.65 0.28
C CYS A 152 -5.26 -0.85 -0.97
N TRP A 153 -4.26 -0.31 -1.67
CA TRP A 153 -4.48 0.44 -2.90
C TRP A 153 -5.22 -0.39 -3.96
N LYS A 154 -4.78 -1.63 -4.21
CA LYS A 154 -5.44 -2.53 -5.16
C LYS A 154 -6.86 -2.93 -4.73
N ALA A 155 -7.10 -3.06 -3.44
CA ALA A 155 -8.43 -3.31 -2.91
C ALA A 155 -9.37 -2.10 -3.13
N GLY A 156 -8.88 -0.87 -2.91
CA GLY A 156 -9.62 0.35 -3.24
C GLY A 156 -9.94 0.40 -4.73
N LEU A 157 -8.95 0.08 -5.58
CA LEU A 157 -9.13 0.05 -7.03
C LEU A 157 -10.18 -0.96 -7.49
N TYR A 158 -10.25 -2.12 -6.83
CA TYR A 158 -11.27 -3.14 -7.09
C TYR A 158 -12.68 -2.62 -6.74
N LEU A 159 -12.85 -1.98 -5.57
CA LEU A 159 -14.11 -1.34 -5.16
C LEU A 159 -14.51 -0.22 -6.13
N PHE A 160 -13.55 0.61 -6.53
CA PHE A 160 -13.82 1.71 -7.46
C PHE A 160 -14.22 1.20 -8.85
N ARG A 161 -13.57 0.13 -9.32
CA ARG A 161 -13.94 -0.55 -10.57
C ARG A 161 -15.39 -1.06 -10.53
N SER A 162 -15.79 -1.64 -9.40
CA SER A 162 -17.16 -2.11 -9.14
C SER A 162 -18.18 -0.97 -9.18
N LEU A 163 -17.87 0.17 -8.54
CA LEU A 163 -18.67 1.40 -8.59
C LEU A 163 -18.87 1.89 -10.03
N ILE A 164 -17.82 1.89 -10.85
CA ILE A 164 -17.90 2.39 -12.23
C ILE A 164 -18.66 1.44 -13.14
N LEU A 165 -18.39 0.13 -13.04
CA LEU A 165 -19.05 -0.87 -13.88
C LEU A 165 -20.57 -0.89 -13.71
N ARG A 166 -21.07 -0.53 -12.53
CA ARG A 166 -22.51 -0.31 -12.28
C ARG A 166 -23.12 0.77 -13.16
N TYR A 167 -22.35 1.81 -13.51
CA TYR A 167 -22.80 2.96 -14.30
C TYR A 167 -22.35 2.90 -15.78
N GLU A 168 -21.41 2.01 -16.12
CA GLU A 168 -20.73 1.93 -17.43
C GLU A 168 -21.66 1.58 -18.61
N GLU A 169 -22.90 1.13 -18.38
CA GLU A 169 -23.85 0.86 -19.49
C GLU A 169 -24.54 2.12 -20.01
N LYS A 170 -24.72 3.15 -19.16
CA LYS A 170 -25.37 4.43 -19.52
C LYS A 170 -24.36 5.50 -19.97
N GLU A 171 -23.13 5.47 -19.46
CA GLU A 171 -22.10 6.47 -19.73
C GLU A 171 -21.14 6.09 -20.88
N ARG A 172 -21.28 4.89 -21.46
CA ARG A 172 -20.39 4.37 -22.53
C ARG A 172 -20.43 5.17 -23.85
N LYS A 173 -21.46 6.01 -24.07
CA LYS A 173 -21.74 6.61 -25.39
C LYS A 173 -21.10 7.98 -25.63
N VAL A 174 -20.51 8.63 -24.63
CA VAL A 174 -19.79 9.90 -24.80
C VAL A 174 -18.69 9.91 -23.77
N LEU A 175 -17.44 10.25 -24.13
CA LEU A 175 -16.38 10.60 -23.19
C LEU A 175 -16.79 11.93 -22.52
N PRO A 176 -17.42 11.93 -21.34
CA PRO A 176 -17.90 13.17 -20.77
C PRO A 176 -16.69 13.85 -20.13
N THR A 177 -16.51 15.12 -20.43
CA THR A 177 -15.58 15.99 -19.69
C THR A 177 -15.99 16.13 -18.22
N LYS A 178 -17.24 15.78 -17.85
CA LYS A 178 -17.73 15.72 -16.46
C LYS A 178 -18.66 14.53 -16.15
N TYR A 179 -18.41 13.74 -15.09
CA TYR A 179 -19.23 12.63 -14.64
C TYR A 179 -20.46 13.28 -14.05
N SER A 180 -21.61 12.84 -14.52
CA SER A 180 -22.88 13.30 -13.95
C SER A 180 -23.16 12.60 -12.62
N ASN A 181 -22.45 11.50 -12.34
CA ASN A 181 -22.66 10.69 -11.15
C ASN A 181 -21.87 11.21 -9.92
N ARG A 182 -22.61 11.62 -8.89
CA ARG A 182 -22.09 12.11 -7.61
C ARG A 182 -21.24 11.08 -6.86
N SER A 183 -21.54 9.79 -6.96
CA SER A 183 -20.79 8.74 -6.27
C SER A 183 -19.40 8.56 -6.87
N ILE A 184 -19.28 8.61 -8.20
CA ILE A 184 -17.97 8.58 -8.87
C ILE A 184 -17.14 9.81 -8.48
N GLU A 185 -17.74 10.99 -8.42
CA GLU A 185 -17.07 12.22 -7.97
C GLU A 185 -16.56 12.11 -6.52
N LYS A 186 -17.39 11.59 -5.60
CA LYS A 186 -16.97 11.31 -4.22
C LYS A 186 -15.79 10.33 -4.18
N ALA A 187 -15.83 9.25 -4.96
CA ALA A 187 -14.74 8.27 -5.01
C ALA A 187 -13.43 8.91 -5.52
N VAL A 188 -13.50 9.67 -6.62
CA VAL A 188 -12.37 10.46 -7.16
C VAL A 188 -11.75 11.34 -6.07
N LYS A 189 -12.58 12.03 -5.26
CA LYS A 189 -12.10 12.88 -4.16
C LYS A 189 -11.32 12.10 -3.11
N ILE A 190 -11.69 10.85 -2.81
CA ILE A 190 -10.95 9.99 -1.86
C ILE A 190 -9.54 9.69 -2.40
N TYR A 191 -9.43 9.36 -3.69
CA TYR A 191 -8.14 9.16 -4.36
C TYR A 191 -7.30 10.44 -4.40
N GLU A 192 -7.93 11.59 -4.65
CA GLU A 192 -7.29 12.89 -4.65
C GLU A 192 -6.71 13.25 -3.28
N ASN A 193 -7.50 13.07 -2.23
CA ASN A 193 -7.03 13.25 -0.85
C ASN A 193 -5.84 12.34 -0.53
N SER A 194 -5.85 11.11 -1.05
CA SER A 194 -4.77 10.14 -0.82
C SER A 194 -3.48 10.52 -1.55
N TYR A 195 -3.61 11.06 -2.75
CA TYR A 195 -2.49 11.61 -3.50
C TYR A 195 -1.91 12.87 -2.84
N GLN A 196 -2.76 13.81 -2.44
CA GLN A 196 -2.35 15.01 -1.68
C GLN A 196 -1.66 14.63 -0.36
N GLY A 197 -2.19 13.61 0.33
CA GLY A 197 -1.55 13.01 1.50
C GLY A 197 -0.17 12.43 1.20
N TRP A 198 0.01 11.74 0.07
CA TRP A 198 1.32 11.22 -0.38
C TRP A 198 2.30 12.32 -0.80
N MET A 199 1.80 13.41 -1.40
CA MET A 199 2.61 14.56 -1.78
C MET A 199 3.16 15.31 -0.57
N THR A 200 2.36 15.48 0.48
CA THR A 200 2.70 16.26 1.68
C THR A 200 3.40 15.41 2.75
N ARG A 201 2.99 14.15 2.91
CA ARG A 201 3.49 13.24 3.95
C ARG A 201 4.03 11.98 3.26
N SER A 202 5.22 11.52 3.67
CA SER A 202 5.66 10.19 3.23
C SER A 202 4.68 9.18 3.78
N ASN A 203 4.01 8.48 2.90
CA ASN A 203 3.42 7.18 3.20
C ASN A 203 4.12 6.12 2.33
N TYR A 204 3.67 4.87 2.44
CA TYR A 204 4.27 3.74 1.73
C TYR A 204 3.75 3.55 0.29
N LEU A 205 2.88 4.44 -0.21
CA LEU A 205 2.43 4.40 -1.59
C LEU A 205 3.58 4.75 -2.54
N THR A 206 3.57 4.10 -3.70
CA THR A 206 4.58 4.26 -4.75
C THR A 206 3.97 4.88 -5.99
N ILE A 207 4.80 5.42 -6.88
CA ILE A 207 4.39 5.86 -8.22
C ILE A 207 3.50 4.83 -8.92
N THR A 208 3.86 3.55 -8.78
CA THR A 208 3.16 2.45 -9.46
C THR A 208 1.69 2.37 -9.06
N SER A 209 1.36 2.69 -7.80
CA SER A 209 -0.03 2.74 -7.32
C SER A 209 -0.83 3.74 -8.17
N PHE A 210 -0.32 4.94 -8.33
CA PHE A 210 -0.99 6.01 -9.06
C PHE A 210 -1.02 5.77 -10.57
N SER A 211 0.00 5.14 -11.15
CA SER A 211 0.02 4.81 -12.59
C SER A 211 -0.94 3.69 -13.00
N GLU A 212 -1.45 2.88 -12.06
CA GLU A 212 -2.42 1.81 -12.33
C GLU A 212 -3.85 2.36 -12.55
N LEU A 213 -4.19 3.51 -11.97
CA LEU A 213 -5.52 4.14 -12.06
C LEU A 213 -6.04 4.27 -13.50
N PRO A 214 -5.26 4.80 -14.47
CA PRO A 214 -5.62 4.81 -15.89
C PRO A 214 -6.12 3.49 -16.48
N SER A 215 -5.54 2.37 -16.06
CA SER A 215 -5.84 1.06 -16.65
C SER A 215 -7.21 0.50 -16.26
N ILE A 216 -7.67 0.88 -15.07
CA ILE A 216 -9.00 0.52 -14.56
C ILE A 216 -10.04 1.50 -15.11
N LEU A 217 -9.57 2.67 -15.55
CA LEU A 217 -10.35 3.85 -15.77
C LEU A 217 -9.95 4.56 -17.06
N PRO A 218 -10.23 3.97 -18.24
CA PRO A 218 -9.90 4.62 -19.51
C PRO A 218 -10.60 5.98 -19.68
N GLN A 219 -11.62 6.28 -18.88
CA GLN A 219 -12.36 7.56 -18.88
C GLN A 219 -12.09 8.46 -17.65
N VAL A 220 -11.27 8.07 -16.66
CA VAL A 220 -11.07 8.89 -15.45
C VAL A 220 -9.89 9.89 -15.45
N PRO A 221 -8.93 9.94 -16.42
CA PRO A 221 -7.84 10.94 -16.38
C PRO A 221 -8.34 12.37 -16.31
N TRP A 222 -9.56 12.59 -16.79
CA TRP A 222 -10.24 13.88 -16.82
C TRP A 222 -10.54 14.41 -15.41
N TYR A 223 -10.90 13.53 -14.47
CA TYR A 223 -11.29 13.89 -13.09
C TYR A 223 -10.14 13.83 -12.12
N LEU A 224 -9.22 12.91 -12.35
CA LEU A 224 -7.97 12.84 -11.59
C LEU A 224 -6.92 13.77 -12.22
N SER A 225 -7.34 14.71 -13.06
CA SER A 225 -6.45 15.67 -13.70
C SER A 225 -5.73 16.55 -12.66
N ASP A 226 -6.41 16.86 -11.55
CA ASP A 226 -5.84 17.53 -10.37
C ASP A 226 -4.91 16.61 -9.54
N ILE A 227 -4.99 15.30 -9.74
CA ILE A 227 -4.05 14.32 -9.16
C ILE A 227 -2.82 14.15 -10.05
N PHE A 228 -2.99 14.26 -11.37
CA PHE A 228 -2.06 13.66 -12.30
C PHE A 228 -1.30 14.61 -13.21
N PHE A 229 -1.75 15.83 -13.45
CA PHE A 229 -1.07 16.74 -14.39
C PHE A 229 -0.18 17.77 -13.70
N GLY A 230 0.59 17.31 -12.71
CA GLY A 230 1.55 18.16 -12.03
C GLY A 230 0.91 19.29 -11.21
N CYS A 231 -0.35 19.15 -10.78
CA CYS A 231 -0.97 20.04 -9.79
C CYS A 231 -0.31 19.86 -8.40
N THR A 232 1.01 20.02 -8.38
CA THR A 232 1.91 19.84 -7.27
C THR A 232 2.54 21.19 -7.03
N ASP A 233 1.93 21.94 -6.12
CA ASP A 233 2.58 23.10 -5.58
C ASP A 233 3.85 22.64 -4.84
N PRO A 234 5.06 23.01 -5.29
CA PRO A 234 6.28 22.67 -4.57
C PRO A 234 6.31 23.21 -3.14
N GLY A 235 5.50 24.24 -2.83
CA GLY A 235 5.32 24.78 -1.50
C GLY A 235 4.67 23.80 -0.52
N THR A 236 3.78 22.93 -1.00
CA THR A 236 3.09 21.92 -0.16
C THR A 236 3.78 20.56 -0.18
N ALA A 237 4.58 20.27 -1.21
CA ALA A 237 5.25 18.99 -1.36
C ALA A 237 6.29 18.73 -0.25
N LYS A 238 6.41 17.46 0.14
CA LYS A 238 7.35 17.01 1.19
C LYS A 238 8.81 17.35 0.85
N ASN A 239 9.20 17.24 -0.41
CA ASN A 239 10.56 17.50 -0.88
C ASN A 239 10.61 17.54 -2.43
N PRO A 240 11.71 18.05 -3.02
CA PRO A 240 11.86 18.11 -4.47
C PRO A 240 11.75 16.76 -5.20
N LYS A 241 12.14 15.64 -4.56
CA LYS A 241 12.01 14.32 -5.19
C LYS A 241 10.53 13.95 -5.37
N GLN A 242 9.69 14.33 -4.41
CA GLN A 242 8.25 14.10 -4.47
C GLN A 242 7.59 14.83 -5.64
N VAL A 243 8.00 16.09 -5.88
CA VAL A 243 7.58 16.87 -7.05
C VAL A 243 8.00 16.18 -8.35
N ARG A 244 9.25 15.70 -8.44
CA ARG A 244 9.71 14.93 -9.61
C ARG A 244 8.91 13.65 -9.83
N LEU A 245 8.58 12.92 -8.77
CA LEU A 245 7.76 11.70 -8.87
C LEU A 245 6.33 12.00 -9.38
N ALA A 246 5.79 13.19 -9.10
CA ALA A 246 4.53 13.62 -9.66
C ALA A 246 4.60 13.82 -11.19
N TYR A 247 5.66 14.46 -11.69
CA TYR A 247 5.89 14.60 -13.14
C TYR A 247 6.09 13.24 -13.83
N ASP A 248 6.76 12.28 -13.18
CA ASP A 248 6.86 10.90 -13.70
C ASP A 248 5.46 10.27 -13.86
N ILE A 249 4.56 10.45 -12.88
CA ILE A 249 3.16 9.98 -12.98
C ILE A 249 2.44 10.68 -14.12
N SER A 250 2.57 12.01 -14.23
CA SER A 250 1.99 12.79 -15.33
C SER A 250 2.41 12.24 -16.69
N ARG A 251 3.70 11.95 -16.86
CA ARG A 251 4.26 11.39 -18.09
C ARG A 251 3.70 10.02 -18.41
N LEU A 252 3.61 9.12 -17.43
CA LEU A 252 3.05 7.77 -17.63
C LEU A 252 1.60 7.84 -18.12
N ILE A 253 0.82 8.73 -17.51
CA ILE A 253 -0.58 8.95 -17.85
C ILE A 253 -0.71 9.59 -19.23
N PHE A 254 0.09 10.61 -19.51
CA PHE A 254 0.13 11.26 -20.81
C PHE A 254 0.44 10.25 -21.93
N ASN A 255 1.39 9.34 -21.71
CA ASN A 255 1.73 8.30 -22.68
C ASN A 255 0.63 7.22 -22.84
N TYR A 256 -0.23 7.04 -21.82
CA TYR A 256 -1.36 6.12 -21.91
C TYR A 256 -2.51 6.71 -22.71
N PHE A 257 -2.85 7.99 -22.51
CA PHE A 257 -4.03 8.62 -23.12
C PHE A 257 -3.77 9.31 -24.45
N VAL A 258 -2.59 9.86 -24.66
CA VAL A 258 -2.25 10.51 -25.93
C VAL A 258 -1.81 9.42 -26.90
N PRO A 259 -2.56 9.17 -27.99
CA PRO A 259 -2.17 8.14 -28.94
C PRO A 259 -0.82 8.47 -29.58
N LYS A 260 -0.21 7.48 -30.23
CA LYS A 260 1.05 7.71 -30.98
C LYS A 260 0.83 8.26 -32.40
N LYS A 261 -0.42 8.41 -32.83
CA LYS A 261 -0.83 8.85 -34.16
C LYS A 261 -2.17 9.56 -34.04
N LYS A 262 -2.35 10.67 -34.76
CA LYS A 262 -3.61 11.41 -34.80
C LYS A 262 -4.71 10.53 -35.40
N ARG A 263 -5.75 10.25 -34.60
CA ARG A 263 -7.02 9.67 -35.04
C ARG A 263 -8.02 10.80 -34.89
N GLY A 264 -8.51 11.39 -35.97
CA GLY A 264 -9.24 12.67 -36.00
C GLY A 264 -10.54 12.72 -35.20
N SER A 265 -10.47 12.62 -33.88
CA SER A 265 -11.59 12.73 -32.95
C SER A 265 -11.49 14.07 -32.23
N ALA A 266 -12.43 14.98 -32.50
CA ALA A 266 -12.49 16.30 -31.88
C ALA A 266 -12.57 16.24 -30.34
N VAL A 267 -13.19 15.19 -29.81
CA VAL A 267 -13.27 14.95 -28.35
C VAL A 267 -11.87 14.70 -27.79
N VAL A 268 -11.08 13.84 -28.44
CA VAL A 268 -9.68 13.56 -28.05
C VAL A 268 -8.81 14.80 -28.16
N ASP A 269 -9.01 15.63 -29.18
CA ASP A 269 -8.24 16.88 -29.32
C ASP A 269 -8.54 17.88 -28.19
N SER A 270 -9.83 18.09 -27.83
CA SER A 270 -10.21 18.96 -26.71
C SER A 270 -9.62 18.50 -25.37
N VAL A 271 -9.55 17.18 -25.21
CA VAL A 271 -9.03 16.47 -24.05
C VAL A 271 -7.52 16.67 -23.89
N ILE A 272 -6.78 16.55 -24.99
CA ILE A 272 -5.35 16.80 -25.04
C ILE A 272 -5.08 18.24 -24.64
N ASN A 273 -5.92 19.19 -25.06
CA ASN A 273 -5.76 20.60 -24.72
C ASN A 273 -5.84 20.86 -23.21
N ILE A 274 -6.82 20.29 -22.52
CA ILE A 274 -6.96 20.44 -21.06
C ILE A 274 -5.73 19.87 -20.32
N MET A 275 -5.21 18.71 -20.76
CA MET A 275 -3.99 18.15 -20.16
C MET A 275 -2.79 19.07 -20.32
N ILE A 276 -2.63 19.65 -21.50
CA ILE A 276 -1.52 20.56 -21.81
C ILE A 276 -1.58 21.79 -20.93
N ASP A 277 -2.75 22.41 -20.83
CA ASP A 277 -2.92 23.64 -20.05
C ASP A 277 -2.57 23.37 -18.58
N LYS A 278 -3.00 22.23 -18.02
CA LYS A 278 -2.65 21.85 -16.65
C LYS A 278 -1.16 21.59 -16.45
N ILE A 279 -0.50 20.85 -17.35
CA ILE A 279 0.95 20.59 -17.25
C ILE A 279 1.75 21.90 -17.41
N SER A 280 1.32 22.79 -18.30
CA SER A 280 1.94 24.08 -18.55
C SER A 280 1.88 24.97 -17.30
N VAL A 281 0.68 25.14 -16.71
CA VAL A 281 0.48 25.90 -15.47
C VAL A 281 1.29 25.30 -14.30
N SER A 282 1.26 23.98 -14.16
CA SER A 282 2.07 23.24 -13.18
C SER A 282 3.57 23.56 -13.29
N LEU A 283 4.09 23.51 -14.51
CA LEU A 283 5.50 23.77 -14.78
C LEU A 283 5.85 25.21 -14.45
N GLU A 284 5.01 26.16 -14.85
CA GLU A 284 5.21 27.56 -14.53
C GLU A 284 5.30 27.78 -13.01
N ILE A 285 4.35 27.24 -12.24
CA ILE A 285 4.38 27.30 -10.76
C ILE A 285 5.69 26.72 -10.22
N THR A 286 6.11 25.56 -10.73
CA THR A 286 7.34 24.89 -10.29
C THR A 286 8.59 25.71 -10.59
N LEU A 287 8.72 26.23 -11.81
CA LEU A 287 9.87 27.04 -12.21
C LEU A 287 9.90 28.38 -11.48
N GLN A 288 8.74 29.04 -11.30
CA GLN A 288 8.65 30.26 -10.49
C GLN A 288 9.10 29.99 -9.05
N PHE A 289 8.65 28.90 -8.42
CA PHE A 289 9.07 28.51 -7.08
C PHE A 289 10.60 28.35 -6.97
N ILE A 290 11.21 27.69 -7.96
CA ILE A 290 12.67 27.47 -8.03
C ILE A 290 13.40 28.80 -8.25
N SER A 291 12.90 29.67 -9.13
CA SER A 291 13.52 30.97 -9.45
C SER A 291 13.61 31.89 -8.22
N ARG A 292 12.64 31.77 -7.30
CA ARG A 292 12.62 32.50 -6.02
C ARG A 292 13.61 31.95 -4.99
N GLY A 293 14.29 30.84 -5.26
CA GLY A 293 15.21 30.19 -4.32
C GLY A 293 14.53 29.55 -3.11
N THR A 294 13.23 29.25 -3.22
CA THR A 294 12.42 28.72 -2.11
C THR A 294 12.78 27.27 -1.80
N LYS A 295 12.70 26.88 -0.52
CA LYS A 295 12.95 25.50 -0.06
C LYS A 295 11.64 24.70 -0.05
N CYS A 296 11.61 23.58 -0.79
CA CYS A 296 10.54 22.59 -0.75
C CYS A 296 10.82 21.58 0.37
N GLY A 297 10.00 21.57 1.42
CA GLY A 297 10.21 20.72 2.60
C GLY A 297 11.61 20.84 3.21
N GLY A 298 12.13 22.07 3.29
CA GLY A 298 13.46 22.37 3.81
C GLY A 298 14.62 22.11 2.84
N LYS A 299 14.36 21.60 1.64
CA LYS A 299 15.39 21.28 0.63
C LYS A 299 15.23 22.12 -0.64
N LEU A 300 16.36 22.51 -1.23
CA LEU A 300 16.39 23.17 -2.54
C LEU A 300 16.36 22.13 -3.66
N PHE A 301 15.83 22.49 -4.83
CA PHE A 301 15.87 21.64 -6.02
C PHE A 301 17.31 21.43 -6.48
N HIS A 302 17.71 20.19 -6.75
CA HIS A 302 18.99 19.88 -7.37
C HIS A 302 18.86 19.96 -8.90
N SER A 303 19.99 20.18 -9.59
CA SER A 303 19.98 20.34 -11.05
C SER A 303 19.49 19.10 -11.79
N GLU A 304 19.84 17.89 -11.29
CA GLU A 304 19.35 16.63 -11.84
C GLU A 304 17.83 16.47 -11.77
N ILE A 305 17.22 16.94 -10.66
CA ILE A 305 15.77 16.88 -10.46
C ILE A 305 15.08 17.81 -11.45
N LEU A 306 15.59 19.04 -11.58
CA LEU A 306 15.07 20.00 -12.54
C LEU A 306 15.22 19.50 -13.99
N ALA A 307 16.39 18.96 -14.35
CA ALA A 307 16.63 18.38 -15.67
C ALA A 307 15.68 17.21 -15.97
N SER A 308 15.35 16.37 -14.98
CA SER A 308 14.37 15.30 -15.13
C SER A 308 12.97 15.85 -15.42
N ILE A 309 12.51 16.83 -14.63
CA ILE A 309 11.20 17.48 -14.84
C ILE A 309 11.13 18.09 -16.24
N MET A 310 12.18 18.78 -16.68
CA MET A 310 12.25 19.34 -18.04
C MET A 310 12.19 18.26 -19.12
N LYS A 311 12.86 17.10 -18.93
CA LYS A 311 12.78 15.97 -19.87
C LYS A 311 11.36 15.41 -19.99
N ASP A 312 10.62 15.32 -18.88
CA ASP A 312 9.25 14.81 -18.87
C ASP A 312 8.29 15.79 -19.56
N VAL A 313 8.48 17.10 -19.38
CA VAL A 313 7.77 18.15 -20.10
C VAL A 313 8.08 18.12 -21.61
N ILE A 314 9.37 18.04 -21.98
CA ILE A 314 9.80 17.96 -23.38
C ILE A 314 9.19 16.73 -24.04
N PHE A 315 9.07 15.61 -23.33
CA PHE A 315 8.37 14.42 -23.82
C PHE A 315 6.90 14.73 -24.14
N ALA A 316 6.19 15.43 -23.25
CA ALA A 316 4.80 15.84 -23.51
C ALA A 316 4.72 16.75 -24.75
N ILE A 317 5.56 17.79 -24.84
CA ILE A 317 5.61 18.70 -25.99
C ILE A 317 5.86 17.94 -27.30
N LYS A 318 6.86 17.05 -27.33
CA LYS A 318 7.20 16.24 -28.51
C LYS A 318 6.02 15.37 -28.97
N ARG A 319 5.28 14.78 -28.02
CA ARG A 319 4.08 13.99 -28.32
C ARG A 319 2.97 14.83 -28.97
N ILE A 320 2.82 16.08 -28.56
CA ILE A 320 1.75 16.96 -29.05
C ILE A 320 2.10 17.58 -30.40
N ASN A 321 3.38 17.68 -30.75
CA ASN A 321 3.82 18.22 -32.03
C ASN A 321 3.27 17.44 -33.25
N GLU A 322 2.81 16.20 -33.05
CA GLU A 322 2.10 15.42 -34.08
C GLU A 322 0.62 15.81 -34.23
N TYR A 323 0.07 16.56 -33.28
CA TYR A 323 -1.36 16.90 -33.17
C TYR A 323 -1.65 18.38 -33.46
N ARG A 324 -0.70 19.27 -33.15
CA ARG A 324 -0.84 20.72 -33.21
C ARG A 324 0.22 21.39 -34.10
N SER A 325 -0.11 22.60 -34.57
CA SER A 325 0.86 23.47 -35.22
C SER A 325 1.85 24.07 -34.20
N LYS A 326 3.03 24.47 -34.68
CA LYS A 326 4.05 25.13 -33.83
C LYS A 326 3.52 26.38 -33.12
N LYS A 327 2.67 27.18 -33.78
CA LYS A 327 2.11 28.43 -33.22
C LYS A 327 1.18 28.16 -32.03
N GLU A 328 0.35 27.13 -32.12
CA GLU A 328 -0.56 26.74 -31.03
C GLU A 328 0.20 26.23 -29.81
N ILE A 329 1.32 25.52 -30.03
CA ILE A 329 2.18 25.03 -28.95
C ILE A 329 2.88 26.21 -28.26
N ILE A 330 3.43 27.15 -29.02
CA ILE A 330 4.07 28.37 -28.48
C ILE A 330 3.10 29.13 -27.57
N THR A 331 1.84 29.26 -28.01
CA THR A 331 0.81 29.97 -27.27
C THR A 331 0.38 29.21 -26.01
N SER A 332 0.11 27.90 -26.10
CA SER A 332 -0.37 27.12 -24.94
C SER A 332 0.67 26.95 -23.83
N TRP A 333 1.95 26.94 -24.19
CA TRP A 333 3.04 26.81 -23.24
C TRP A 333 3.58 28.15 -22.74
N ASN A 334 3.04 29.29 -23.20
CA ASN A 334 3.54 30.62 -22.88
C ASN A 334 5.08 30.66 -22.90
N THR A 335 5.66 30.28 -24.05
CA THR A 335 7.09 29.96 -24.12
C THR A 335 7.98 31.15 -23.78
N GLU A 336 7.52 32.38 -24.03
CA GLU A 336 8.23 33.61 -23.67
C GLU A 336 8.40 33.74 -22.15
N ASN A 337 7.31 33.56 -21.39
CA ASN A 337 7.36 33.62 -19.93
C ASN A 337 8.20 32.46 -19.35
N LEU A 338 8.01 31.23 -19.85
CA LEU A 338 8.83 30.09 -19.43
C LEU A 338 10.32 30.34 -19.69
N PHE A 339 10.66 30.91 -20.84
CA PHE A 339 12.05 31.25 -21.18
C PHE A 339 12.64 32.28 -20.21
N GLN A 340 11.92 33.35 -19.90
CA GLN A 340 12.36 34.35 -18.91
C GLN A 340 12.58 33.75 -17.52
N ILE A 341 11.72 32.82 -17.08
CA ILE A 341 11.88 32.14 -15.80
C ILE A 341 13.13 31.23 -15.83
N LEU A 342 13.35 30.51 -16.93
CA LEU A 342 14.52 29.65 -17.10
C LEU A 342 15.84 30.43 -17.10
N GLU A 343 15.88 31.59 -17.76
CA GLU A 343 17.05 32.48 -17.71
C GLU A 343 17.36 32.92 -16.28
N LYS A 344 16.34 33.31 -15.50
CA LYS A 344 16.50 33.64 -14.08
C LYS A 344 17.07 32.46 -13.29
N ILE A 345 16.58 31.25 -13.53
CA ILE A 345 17.09 30.03 -12.88
C ILE A 345 18.55 29.76 -13.26
N GLN A 346 18.92 29.92 -14.53
CA GLN A 346 20.28 29.71 -15.02
C GLN A 346 21.28 30.68 -14.35
N GLN A 347 20.84 31.90 -14.05
CA GLN A 347 21.65 32.90 -13.34
C GLN A 347 21.81 32.63 -11.84
N LEU A 348 21.10 31.65 -11.25
CA LEU A 348 21.30 31.30 -9.85
C LEU A 348 22.66 30.61 -9.65
N PRO A 349 23.44 30.97 -8.61
CA PRO A 349 24.80 30.44 -8.38
C PRO A 349 24.88 28.90 -8.39
N LYS A 350 23.82 28.25 -7.91
CA LYS A 350 23.71 26.78 -7.84
C LYS A 350 23.61 26.10 -9.20
N TYR A 351 23.09 26.78 -10.22
CA TYR A 351 22.83 26.21 -11.55
C TYR A 351 23.79 26.72 -12.62
N LYS A 352 24.52 27.82 -12.37
CA LYS A 352 25.51 28.40 -13.30
C LYS A 352 26.51 27.39 -13.86
N ALA A 353 26.96 26.44 -13.04
CA ALA A 353 27.96 25.42 -13.42
C ALA A 353 27.35 24.08 -13.90
N SER A 354 26.01 23.94 -13.89
CA SER A 354 25.38 22.65 -14.14
C SER A 354 25.22 22.38 -15.64
N GLN A 355 26.03 21.48 -16.19
CA GLN A 355 25.91 21.03 -17.59
C GLN A 355 24.54 20.40 -17.90
N SER A 356 23.92 19.73 -16.92
CA SER A 356 22.61 19.08 -17.06
C SER A 356 21.41 20.01 -17.26
N ILE A 357 21.56 21.31 -16.97
CA ILE A 357 20.50 22.31 -17.22
C ILE A 357 20.75 23.05 -18.54
N ARG A 358 22.02 23.15 -18.96
CA ARG A 358 22.39 23.76 -20.25
C ARG A 358 22.08 22.86 -21.43
N ASN A 359 22.20 21.54 -21.25
CA ASN A 359 21.84 20.50 -22.21
C ASN A 359 20.35 20.15 -22.10
#